data_AF-A0A7X8VM85-F1
#
_entry.id   AF-A0A7X8VM85-F1
#
_cell.length_a   1.000
_cell.length_b   1.000
_cell.length_c   1.000
_cell.angle_alpha   90.00
_cell.angle_beta   90.00
_cell.angle_gamma   90.00
#
_symmetry.space_group_name_H-M   'P 1'
#
loop_
_entity.id
_entity.type
_entity.pdbx_description
1 polymer ?
#
loop_
_entity_poly.entity_id
_entity_poly.type
_entity_poly.pdbx_seq_one_letter_code
_entity_poly.pdbx_strand_id
1 'polypeptide(L)'
;MSVTVTCPAGTITGELVPFTAPSTENDEAREQLLPYFRSIPYAKAKPFHDAEKLEPMKIDATGKHDGLHLTVSTPEVRFGADHPVIVFIHGGGYATGTRFDQRHDPLFFTSQGFV
;
A
#
# COMPACT_ATOMS: atom_id res chain seq x y z
N MET A 1 4.36 3.77 -14.60
CA MET A 1 5.73 4.18 -14.21
C MET A 1 6.03 3.52 -12.86
N SER A 2 7.24 3.00 -12.63
CA SER A 2 7.58 2.35 -11.35
C SER A 2 8.17 3.35 -10.36
N VAL A 3 8.07 3.02 -9.07
CA VAL A 3 8.73 3.73 -7.97
C VAL A 3 9.45 2.72 -7.09
N THR A 4 10.67 3.02 -6.66
CA THR A 4 11.48 2.11 -5.84
C THR A 4 11.92 2.82 -4.57
N VAL A 5 11.78 2.15 -3.42
CA VAL A 5 12.23 2.63 -2.11
C VAL A 5 13.16 1.60 -1.48
N THR A 6 14.18 2.06 -0.76
CA THR A 6 15.04 1.20 0.07
C THR A 6 14.78 1.51 1.54
N CYS A 7 14.53 0.46 2.33
CA CYS A 7 14.21 0.52 3.74
C CYS A 7 14.80 -0.70 4.47
N PRO A 8 14.64 -0.84 5.80
CA PRO A 8 15.14 -2.01 6.52
C PRO A 8 14.58 -3.36 6.05
N ALA A 9 13.43 -3.39 5.38
CA ALA A 9 12.88 -4.61 4.77
C ALA A 9 13.54 -4.98 3.42
N GLY A 10 14.46 -4.15 2.93
CA GLY A 10 15.15 -4.29 1.65
C GLY A 10 14.72 -3.24 0.63
N THR A 11 14.69 -3.61 -0.64
CA THR A 11 14.36 -2.72 -1.76
C THR A 11 13.00 -3.10 -2.32
N ILE A 12 12.05 -2.18 -2.29
CA ILE A 12 10.65 -2.41 -2.68
C ILE A 12 10.35 -1.63 -3.94
N THR A 13 9.85 -2.30 -4.97
CA THR A 13 9.38 -1.67 -6.21
C THR A 13 7.86 -1.72 -6.27
N GLY A 14 7.23 -0.55 -6.44
CA GLY A 14 5.80 -0.39 -6.65
C GLY A 14 5.50 0.39 -7.93
N GLU A 15 4.28 0.90 -8.02
CA GLU A 15 3.75 1.60 -9.19
C GLU A 15 3.42 3.06 -8.83
N LEU A 16 3.59 3.98 -9.76
CA LEU A 16 2.90 5.27 -9.73
C LEU A 16 1.58 5.09 -10.46
N VAL A 17 0.47 5.28 -9.74
CA VAL A 17 -0.88 5.12 -10.27
C VAL A 17 -1.58 6.47 -10.37
N PRO A 18 -2.30 6.75 -11.48
CA PRO A 18 -3.11 7.95 -11.58
C PRO A 18 -4.31 7.86 -10.64
N PHE A 19 -4.57 8.94 -9.91
CA PHE A 19 -5.74 9.10 -9.08
C PHE A 19 -6.27 10.53 -9.19
N THR A 20 -7.58 10.64 -9.39
CA THR A 20 -8.29 11.92 -9.42
C THR A 20 -9.24 11.92 -8.23
N ALA A 21 -8.93 12.76 -7.24
CA ALA A 21 -9.80 12.92 -6.09
C ALA A 21 -11.17 13.49 -6.54
N PRO A 22 -12.28 13.09 -5.91
CA PRO A 22 -13.57 13.72 -6.14
C PRO A 22 -13.47 15.21 -5.85
N SER A 23 -13.78 16.07 -6.83
CA SER A 23 -13.80 17.51 -6.61
C SER A 23 -15.03 17.93 -5.82
N THR A 24 -14.85 18.85 -4.87
CA THR A 24 -15.95 19.70 -4.41
C THR A 24 -16.25 20.75 -5.48
N GLU A 25 -17.47 21.28 -5.51
CA GLU A 25 -18.03 22.12 -6.61
C GLU A 25 -17.17 23.30 -7.12
N ASN A 26 -16.09 23.67 -6.41
CA ASN A 26 -15.20 24.79 -6.75
C ASN A 26 -13.71 24.44 -6.93
N ASP A 27 -13.31 23.17 -6.77
CA ASP A 27 -11.91 22.76 -7.00
C ASP A 27 -11.78 21.98 -8.32
N GLU A 28 -10.85 22.41 -9.18
CA GLU A 28 -10.54 21.64 -10.39
C GLU A 28 -10.00 20.26 -9.99
N ALA A 29 -10.55 19.22 -10.61
CA ALA A 29 -10.08 17.85 -10.40
C ALA A 29 -8.63 17.72 -10.90
N ARG A 30 -7.68 17.52 -9.98
CA ARG A 30 -6.26 17.35 -10.32
C ARG A 30 -5.91 15.87 -10.29
N GLU A 31 -5.48 15.36 -11.43
CA GLU A 31 -4.89 14.02 -11.51
C GLU A 31 -3.52 14.04 -10.84
N GLN A 32 -3.32 13.11 -9.90
CA GLN A 32 -2.08 12.92 -9.18
C GLN A 32 -1.52 11.53 -9.49
N LEU A 33 -0.20 11.42 -9.62
CA LEU A 33 0.48 10.14 -9.69
C LEU A 33 0.92 9.73 -8.29
N LEU A 34 0.22 8.78 -7.69
CA LEU A 34 0.44 8.35 -6.31
C LEU A 34 1.28 7.06 -6.27
N PRO A 35 2.35 7.02 -5.46
CA PRO A 35 3.04 5.79 -5.11
C PRO A 35 2.09 4.74 -4.51
N TYR A 36 2.10 3.54 -5.09
CA TYR A 36 1.22 2.45 -4.70
C TYR A 36 1.98 1.12 -4.74
N PHE A 37 2.15 0.54 -3.56
CA PHE A 37 2.82 -0.74 -3.34
C PHE A 37 1.73 -1.75 -3.01
N ARG A 38 1.30 -2.52 -4.02
CA ARG A 38 0.23 -3.49 -3.85
C ARG A 38 0.66 -4.59 -2.90
N SER A 39 1.80 -5.23 -3.11
CA SER A 39 2.03 -6.54 -2.49
C SER A 39 3.37 -6.61 -1.78
N ILE A 40 3.50 -5.91 -0.64
CA ILE A 40 4.70 -5.99 0.20
C ILE A 40 4.57 -7.20 1.14
N PRO A 41 5.40 -8.26 1.02
CA PRO A 41 5.37 -9.37 1.95
C PRO A 41 5.92 -8.93 3.30
N TYR A 42 5.21 -9.23 4.39
CA TYR A 42 5.65 -8.87 5.74
C TYR A 42 5.98 -10.08 6.62
N ALA A 43 5.50 -11.27 6.24
CA ALA A 43 5.75 -12.51 6.96
C ALA A 43 5.62 -13.72 6.02
N LYS A 44 6.09 -14.86 6.50
CA LYS A 44 5.77 -16.18 5.94
C LYS A 44 5.14 -17.04 7.04
N ALA A 45 4.24 -17.93 6.67
CA ALA A 45 3.65 -18.87 7.61
C ALA A 45 3.44 -20.23 6.94
N LYS A 46 3.56 -21.30 7.73
CA LYS A 46 3.09 -22.63 7.34
C LYS A 46 1.65 -22.81 7.83
N PRO A 47 0.83 -23.68 7.20
CA PRO A 47 -0.53 -23.94 7.67
C PRO A 47 -0.56 -24.27 9.16
N PHE A 48 -1.35 -23.50 9.92
CA PHE A 48 -1.54 -23.64 11.38
C PHE A 48 -0.30 -23.41 12.25
N HIS A 49 0.73 -22.72 11.73
CA HIS A 49 1.87 -22.26 12.51
C HIS A 49 1.87 -20.73 12.63
N ASP A 50 2.58 -20.23 13.64
CA ASP A 50 2.82 -18.81 13.82
C ASP A 50 3.54 -18.21 12.61
N ALA A 51 3.30 -16.92 12.38
CA ALA A 51 3.98 -16.17 11.34
C ALA A 51 5.45 -15.93 11.71
N GLU A 52 6.34 -16.14 10.74
CA GLU A 52 7.78 -15.90 10.86
C GLU A 52 8.17 -14.62 10.10
N LYS A 53 9.09 -13.85 10.70
CA LYS A 53 9.65 -12.65 10.09
C LYS A 53 10.46 -13.01 8.83
N LEU A 54 10.35 -12.16 7.81
CA LEU A 54 11.15 -12.26 6.60
C LEU A 54 12.50 -11.54 6.78
N GLU A 55 13.54 -12.09 6.15
CA GLU A 55 14.81 -11.39 5.97
C GLU A 55 14.68 -10.29 4.91
N PRO A 56 15.47 -9.21 4.98
CA PRO A 56 15.45 -8.17 3.97
C PRO A 56 15.69 -8.72 2.56
N MET A 57 14.90 -8.28 1.58
CA MET A 57 14.95 -8.80 0.22
C MET A 57 14.62 -7.75 -0.84
N LYS A 58 14.83 -8.10 -2.11
CA LYS A 58 14.26 -7.35 -3.22
C LYS A 58 12.79 -7.76 -3.38
N ILE A 59 11.90 -6.80 -3.29
CA ILE A 59 10.46 -6.99 -3.28
C ILE A 59 9.89 -6.37 -4.56
N ASP A 60 9.21 -7.20 -5.34
CA ASP A 60 8.24 -6.74 -6.32
C ASP A 60 6.89 -6.60 -5.60
N ALA A 61 6.46 -5.36 -5.38
CA ALA A 61 5.17 -5.04 -4.79
C ALA A 61 4.18 -4.57 -5.86
N THR A 62 4.46 -4.77 -7.14
CA THR A 62 3.50 -4.52 -8.23
C THR A 62 2.48 -5.67 -8.31
N GLY A 63 1.31 -5.42 -8.88
CA GLY A 63 0.29 -6.47 -9.05
C GLY A 63 -0.21 -7.14 -7.76
N LYS A 64 -0.89 -8.28 -7.90
CA LYS A 64 -1.47 -9.03 -6.78
C LYS A 64 -0.66 -10.30 -6.54
N HIS A 65 -0.21 -10.51 -5.30
CA HIS A 65 0.50 -11.71 -4.88
C HIS A 65 -0.21 -12.40 -3.73
N ASP A 66 -0.17 -13.73 -3.73
CA ASP A 66 -0.75 -14.58 -2.69
C ASP A 66 0.16 -14.64 -1.46
N GLY A 67 -0.43 -14.69 -0.28
CA GLY A 67 0.28 -14.81 1.00
C GLY A 67 0.12 -13.59 1.90
N LEU A 68 0.97 -13.50 2.92
CA LEU A 68 0.89 -12.45 3.94
C LEU A 68 1.53 -11.13 3.43
N HIS A 69 0.70 -10.33 2.77
CA HIS A 69 1.10 -9.07 2.13
C HIS A 69 0.32 -7.87 2.65
N LEU A 70 0.96 -6.70 2.65
CA LEU A 70 0.34 -5.38 2.89
C LEU A 70 0.23 -4.60 1.58
N THR A 71 -0.81 -3.75 1.50
CA THR A 71 -0.89 -2.63 0.56
C THR A 71 -0.38 -1.38 1.28
N VAL A 72 0.46 -0.58 0.63
CA VAL A 72 0.85 0.75 1.12
C VAL A 72 0.74 1.77 -0.01
N SER A 73 0.14 2.92 0.26
CA SER A 73 0.21 4.09 -0.61
C SER A 73 0.67 5.29 0.20
N THR A 74 1.32 6.26 -0.42
CA THR A 74 1.90 7.42 0.29
C THR A 74 1.88 8.64 -0.62
N PRO A 75 1.69 9.87 -0.09
CA PRO A 75 1.69 11.08 -0.91
C PRO A 75 3.02 11.29 -1.66
N GLU A 76 4.13 10.92 -1.03
CA GLU A 76 5.47 10.98 -1.62
C GLU A 76 6.39 9.88 -1.08
N VAL A 77 7.40 9.49 -1.86
CA VAL A 77 8.45 8.53 -1.47
C VAL A 77 9.76 9.30 -1.34
N ARG A 78 9.96 9.94 -0.19
CA ARG A 78 11.14 10.75 0.10
C ARG A 78 11.54 10.57 1.57
N PHE A 79 12.84 10.47 1.83
CA PHE A 79 13.34 10.45 3.21
C PHE A 79 12.97 11.74 3.95
N GLY A 80 12.41 11.61 5.16
CA GLY A 80 11.95 12.73 5.99
C GLY A 80 10.61 13.34 5.54
N ALA A 81 9.87 12.68 4.64
CA ALA A 81 8.48 13.01 4.35
C ALA A 81 7.55 12.20 5.27
N ASP A 82 7.50 12.58 6.54
CA ASP A 82 6.68 11.91 7.53
C ASP A 82 5.23 12.38 7.41
N HIS A 83 4.33 11.46 7.08
CA HIS A 83 2.88 11.68 6.99
C HIS A 83 2.16 10.86 8.08
N PRO A 84 0.99 11.30 8.56
CA PRO A 84 0.16 10.49 9.46
C PRO A 84 -0.22 9.17 8.79
N VAL A 85 -0.11 8.07 9.54
CA VAL A 85 -0.33 6.70 9.04
C VAL A 85 -1.69 6.15 9.48
N ILE A 86 -2.48 5.66 8.54
CA ILE A 86 -3.72 4.91 8.75
C ILE A 86 -3.45 3.43 8.50
N VAL A 87 -3.57 2.61 9.54
CA VAL A 87 -3.50 1.14 9.41
C VAL A 87 -4.91 0.58 9.42
N PHE A 88 -5.37 0.12 8.25
CA PHE A 88 -6.69 -0.50 8.11
C PHE A 88 -6.59 -2.03 8.15
N ILE A 89 -7.43 -2.65 8.98
CA ILE A 89 -7.58 -4.11 9.06
C ILE A 89 -9.01 -4.42 8.62
N HIS A 90 -9.16 -5.18 7.53
CA HIS A 90 -10.48 -5.49 7.00
C HIS A 90 -11.27 -6.40 7.96
N GLY A 91 -12.61 -6.24 7.93
CA GLY A 91 -13.53 -7.14 8.62
C GLY A 91 -13.76 -8.46 7.86
N GLY A 92 -14.90 -9.10 8.10
CA GLY A 92 -15.27 -10.37 7.45
C GLY A 92 -15.27 -11.59 8.36
N GLY A 93 -15.27 -11.35 9.69
CA GLY A 93 -15.50 -12.39 10.70
C GLY A 93 -14.47 -13.52 10.71
N TYR A 94 -13.22 -13.22 10.32
CA TYR A 94 -12.12 -14.19 10.19
C TYR A 94 -12.32 -15.29 9.14
N ALA A 95 -13.46 -15.29 8.42
CA ALA A 95 -13.76 -16.27 7.39
C ALA A 95 -13.56 -15.72 5.97
N THR A 96 -13.67 -14.39 5.81
CA THR A 96 -13.59 -13.72 4.52
C THR A 96 -12.90 -12.37 4.66
N GLY A 97 -12.54 -11.78 3.52
CA GLY A 97 -11.98 -10.44 3.43
C GLY A 97 -10.74 -10.40 2.55
N THR A 98 -10.42 -9.21 2.07
CA THR A 98 -9.26 -8.95 1.22
C THR A 98 -8.88 -7.49 1.36
N ARG A 99 -7.61 -7.17 1.12
CA ARG A 99 -7.10 -5.79 1.06
C ARG A 99 -7.28 -5.13 -0.32
N PHE A 100 -7.90 -5.82 -1.27
CA PHE A 100 -8.12 -5.36 -2.64
C PHE A 100 -9.58 -5.01 -2.96
N ASP A 101 -10.43 -4.97 -1.95
CA ASP A 101 -11.81 -4.52 -2.15
C ASP A 101 -11.82 -2.98 -2.21
N GLN A 102 -12.44 -2.47 -3.26
CA GLN A 102 -12.34 -1.07 -3.68
C GLN A 102 -12.85 -0.10 -2.61
N ARG A 103 -13.69 -0.55 -1.68
CA ARG A 103 -14.24 0.27 -0.60
C ARG A 103 -13.19 0.75 0.41
N HIS A 104 -12.02 0.11 0.43
CA HIS A 104 -10.90 0.45 1.31
C HIS A 104 -9.61 0.66 0.51
N ASP A 105 -9.73 1.07 -0.74
CA ASP A 105 -8.57 1.53 -1.52
C ASP A 105 -7.95 2.77 -0.85
N PRO A 106 -6.65 2.77 -0.53
CA PRO A 106 -6.04 3.86 0.22
C PRO A 106 -5.91 5.17 -0.59
N LEU A 107 -6.04 5.14 -1.91
CA LEU A 107 -5.72 6.29 -2.78
C LEU A 107 -6.45 7.59 -2.40
N PHE A 108 -7.71 7.49 -1.94
CA PHE A 108 -8.42 8.66 -1.45
C PHE A 108 -7.70 9.30 -0.25
N PHE A 109 -7.40 8.53 0.79
CA PHE A 109 -6.67 9.04 1.97
C PHE A 109 -5.27 9.50 1.62
N THR A 110 -4.60 8.82 0.69
CA THR A 110 -3.30 9.24 0.16
C THR A 110 -3.36 10.61 -0.50
N SER A 111 -4.39 10.87 -1.30
CA SER A 111 -4.60 12.21 -1.89
C SER A 111 -4.83 13.31 -0.85
N GLN A 112 -5.21 12.95 0.38
CA GLN A 112 -5.43 13.87 1.50
C GLN A 112 -4.20 14.01 2.42
N GLY A 113 -3.05 13.43 2.06
CA GLY A 113 -1.82 13.54 2.85
C GLY A 113 -1.63 12.46 3.92
N PHE A 114 -2.29 11.31 3.79
CA PHE A 114 -2.11 10.17 4.68
C PHE A 114 -1.35 9.02 4.01
N VAL A 115 -0.66 8.22 4.81
CA VAL A 115 -0.12 6.91 4.40
C VAL A 115 -1.10 5.83 4.79
#